data_AF-A0A969ADC5-F1
#
_entry.id   AF-A0A969ADC5-F1
#
_cell.length_a   1.000
_cell.length_b   1.000
_cell.length_c   1.000
_cell.angle_alpha   90.00
_cell.angle_beta   90.00
_cell.angle_gamma   90.00
#
_symmetry.space_group_name_H-M   'P 1'
#
loop_
_entity.id
_entity.type
_entity.pdbx_description
1 polymer ?
#
loop_
_entity_poly.entity_id
_entity_poly.type
_entity_poly.pdbx_seq_one_letter_code
_entity_poly.pdbx_strand_id
1 'polypeptide(L)'
;MKAEQTVIFVSAAEITNHILEDLQKLSTYSGEPMAAVYADNLLREMHLLRDKYMDNPIAEVVIALHDALFFQNRWIDYTAYQYLQAYNLLSSLARQETINNSSVEEAILVLEKDGFNTLPFGVQLDFNRVDGM
;
A
#
# COMPACT_ATOMS: atom_id res chain seq x y z
N MET A 1 12.88 32.74 -20.06
CA MET A 1 13.27 31.33 -20.30
C MET A 1 12.24 30.44 -19.61
N LYS A 2 11.47 29.65 -20.36
CA LYS A 2 10.70 28.54 -19.77
C LYS A 2 11.72 27.42 -19.52
N ALA A 3 11.83 26.94 -18.29
CA ALA A 3 12.58 25.73 -18.03
C ALA A 3 11.89 24.61 -18.80
N GLU A 4 12.54 24.06 -19.81
CA GLU A 4 12.11 22.82 -20.45
C GLU A 4 12.31 21.71 -19.41
N GLN A 5 11.22 21.33 -18.76
CA GLN A 5 11.23 20.30 -17.75
C GLN A 5 11.22 18.96 -18.47
N THR A 6 12.38 18.30 -18.52
CA THR A 6 12.48 16.94 -19.05
C THR A 6 11.71 16.02 -18.11
N VAL A 7 10.52 15.58 -18.51
CA VAL A 7 9.74 14.62 -17.73
C VAL A 7 10.44 13.26 -17.84
N ILE A 8 11.14 12.85 -16.79
CA ILE A 8 11.70 11.49 -16.70
C ILE A 8 10.52 10.52 -16.53
N PHE A 9 10.37 9.60 -17.48
CA PHE A 9 9.37 8.54 -17.40
C PHE A 9 9.87 7.46 -16.45
N VAL A 10 9.35 7.47 -15.22
CA VAL A 10 9.66 6.47 -14.18
C VAL A 10 8.81 5.22 -14.42
N SER A 11 9.44 4.06 -14.50
CA SER A 11 8.76 2.78 -14.74
C SER A 11 7.94 2.31 -13.53
N ALA A 12 6.92 1.45 -13.74
CA ALA A 12 6.18 0.85 -12.63
C ALA A 12 7.09 0.05 -11.67
N ALA A 13 8.11 -0.63 -12.21
CA ALA A 13 9.08 -1.38 -11.41
C ALA A 13 9.94 -0.47 -10.53
N GLU A 14 10.34 0.69 -11.05
CA GLU A 14 11.13 1.67 -10.30
C GLU A 14 10.31 2.31 -9.17
N ILE A 15 9.05 2.68 -9.43
CA ILE A 15 8.14 3.16 -8.38
C ILE A 15 7.91 2.06 -7.33
N THR A 16 7.72 0.82 -7.75
CA THR A 16 7.56 -0.33 -6.84
C THR A 16 8.79 -0.52 -5.95
N ASN A 17 10.00 -0.32 -6.48
CA ASN A 17 11.22 -0.41 -5.68
C ASN A 17 11.27 0.69 -4.60
N HIS A 18 10.88 1.92 -4.91
CA HIS A 18 10.80 2.99 -3.91
C HIS A 18 9.77 2.66 -2.81
N ILE A 19 8.60 2.14 -3.19
CA ILE A 19 7.58 1.65 -2.24
C ILE A 19 8.17 0.59 -1.30
N LEU A 20 8.91 -0.39 -1.85
CA LEU A 20 9.56 -1.44 -1.06
C LEU A 20 10.61 -0.87 -0.10
N GLU A 21 11.43 0.07 -0.54
CA GLU A 21 12.41 0.72 0.33
C GLU A 21 11.74 1.43 1.52
N ASP A 22 10.64 2.15 1.29
CA ASP A 22 9.98 2.87 2.36
C ASP A 22 9.20 1.95 3.30
N LEU A 23 8.63 0.85 2.81
CA LEU A 23 8.08 -0.19 3.68
C LEU A 23 9.16 -0.81 4.59
N GLN A 24 10.36 -1.04 4.06
CA GLN A 24 11.48 -1.53 4.85
C GLN A 24 11.94 -0.52 5.91
N LYS A 25 11.99 0.78 5.55
CA LYS A 25 12.31 1.86 6.49
C LYS A 25 11.23 1.99 7.56
N LEU A 26 9.94 1.92 7.20
CA LEU A 26 8.83 1.93 8.17
C LEU A 26 8.86 0.71 9.09
N SER A 27 9.24 -0.45 8.60
CA SER A 27 9.46 -1.63 9.45
C SER A 27 10.58 -1.39 10.48
N THR A 28 11.63 -0.66 10.09
CA THR A 28 12.78 -0.36 10.97
C THR A 28 12.47 0.74 11.99
N TYR A 29 11.78 1.80 11.57
CA TYR A 29 11.58 3.03 12.34
C TYR A 29 10.14 3.20 12.87
N SER A 30 9.30 2.17 12.82
CA SER A 30 7.90 2.22 13.28
C SER A 30 7.80 2.77 14.70
N GLY A 31 6.91 3.75 14.90
CA GLY A 31 6.72 4.45 16.17
C GLY A 31 7.71 5.59 16.45
N GLU A 32 8.72 5.78 15.61
CA GLU A 32 9.65 6.91 15.71
C GLU A 32 9.20 8.12 14.89
N PRO A 33 9.56 9.36 15.28
CA PRO A 33 9.24 10.56 14.51
C PRO A 33 9.71 10.51 13.04
N MET A 34 10.83 9.84 12.76
CA MET A 34 11.38 9.69 11.41
C MET A 34 10.46 8.88 10.49
N ALA A 35 9.61 7.99 11.03
CA ALA A 35 8.66 7.20 10.26
C ALA A 35 7.70 8.07 9.43
N ALA A 36 7.37 9.27 9.91
CA ALA A 36 6.49 10.20 9.19
C ALA A 36 7.04 10.58 7.81
N VAL A 37 8.36 10.71 7.66
CA VAL A 37 9.01 11.04 6.38
C VAL A 37 8.87 9.87 5.40
N TYR A 38 9.06 8.65 5.89
CA TYR A 38 8.93 7.44 5.07
C TYR A 38 7.46 7.16 4.72
N ALA A 39 6.53 7.41 5.63
CA ALA A 39 5.10 7.29 5.37
C ALA A 39 4.62 8.29 4.31
N ASP A 40 5.04 9.56 4.39
CA ASP A 40 4.72 10.58 3.37
C ASP A 40 5.24 10.16 1.98
N ASN A 41 6.50 9.75 1.90
CA ASN A 41 7.08 9.31 0.63
C ASN A 41 6.37 8.06 0.10
N LEU A 42 6.12 7.06 0.95
CA LEU A 42 5.41 5.84 0.60
C LEU A 42 4.04 6.17 -0.01
N LEU A 43 3.23 6.96 0.68
CA LEU A 43 1.88 7.31 0.23
C LEU A 43 1.92 8.06 -1.12
N ARG A 44 2.90 8.93 -1.33
CA ARG A 44 3.10 9.64 -2.60
C ARG A 44 3.47 8.69 -3.73
N GLU A 45 4.39 7.76 -3.52
CA GLU A 45 4.80 6.78 -4.53
C GLU A 45 3.67 5.81 -4.88
N MET A 46 2.88 5.37 -3.89
CA MET A 46 1.70 4.53 -4.11
C MET A 46 0.65 5.25 -4.99
N HIS A 47 0.40 6.53 -4.70
CA HIS A 47 -0.50 7.37 -5.49
C HIS A 47 0.03 7.56 -6.93
N LEU A 48 1.34 7.78 -7.07
CA LEU A 48 1.99 7.93 -8.37
C LEU A 48 1.89 6.65 -9.22
N LEU A 49 2.04 5.48 -8.59
CA LEU A 49 1.90 4.19 -9.27
C LEU A 49 0.49 4.03 -9.84
N ARG A 50 -0.54 4.31 -9.03
CA ARG A 50 -1.94 4.28 -9.48
C ARG A 50 -2.17 5.22 -10.67
N ASP A 51 -1.73 6.47 -10.56
CA ASP A 51 -2.04 7.50 -11.55
C ASP A 51 -1.39 7.21 -12.92
N LYS A 52 -0.21 6.58 -12.91
CA LYS A 52 0.54 6.26 -14.14
C LYS A 52 0.27 4.85 -14.69
N TYR A 53 -0.12 3.92 -13.83
CA TYR A 53 -0.18 2.49 -14.13
C TYR A 53 -1.44 1.83 -13.56
N MET A 54 -2.60 2.47 -13.78
CA MET A 54 -3.90 2.01 -13.26
C MET A 54 -4.25 0.58 -13.68
N ASP A 55 -3.85 0.15 -14.88
CA ASP A 55 -4.11 -1.20 -15.39
C ASP A 55 -3.05 -2.23 -14.95
N ASN A 56 -2.09 -1.86 -14.11
CA ASN A 56 -1.07 -2.78 -13.62
C ASN A 56 -1.61 -3.55 -12.39
N PRO A 57 -1.61 -4.89 -12.41
CA PRO A 57 -2.11 -5.70 -11.28
C PRO A 57 -1.44 -5.38 -9.93
N ILE A 58 -0.16 -5.00 -9.93
CA ILE A 58 0.52 -4.63 -8.68
C ILE A 58 0.01 -3.29 -8.12
N ALA A 59 -0.45 -2.39 -9.00
CA ALA A 59 -1.01 -1.12 -8.58
C ALA A 59 -2.30 -1.33 -7.77
N GLU A 60 -3.12 -2.33 -8.11
CA GLU A 60 -4.33 -2.66 -7.35
C GLU A 60 -4.02 -3.05 -5.90
N VAL A 61 -3.06 -3.95 -5.68
CA VAL A 61 -2.61 -4.34 -4.34
C VAL A 61 -2.02 -3.14 -3.58
N VAL A 62 -1.24 -2.31 -4.28
CA VAL A 62 -0.64 -1.11 -3.72
C VAL A 62 -1.71 -0.08 -3.31
N ILE A 63 -2.79 0.06 -4.06
CA ILE A 63 -3.91 0.97 -3.73
C ILE A 63 -4.66 0.47 -2.50
N ALA A 64 -4.92 -0.84 -2.41
CA ALA A 64 -5.53 -1.44 -1.24
C ALA A 64 -4.69 -1.17 0.04
N LEU A 65 -3.37 -1.30 -0.07
CA LEU A 65 -2.46 -0.94 1.01
C LEU A 65 -2.45 0.57 1.29
N HIS A 66 -2.40 1.41 0.24
CA HIS A 66 -2.47 2.87 0.37
C HIS A 66 -3.71 3.29 1.16
N ASP A 67 -4.88 2.77 0.83
CA ASP A 67 -6.12 3.14 1.49
C ASP A 67 -6.10 2.74 2.98
N ALA A 68 -5.57 1.55 3.29
CA ALA A 68 -5.39 1.08 4.66
C ALA A 68 -4.46 1.99 5.49
N LEU A 69 -3.42 2.56 4.88
CA LEU A 69 -2.43 3.44 5.51
C LEU A 69 -2.91 4.89 5.62
N PHE A 70 -3.47 5.42 4.52
CA PHE A 70 -3.85 6.82 4.39
C PHE A 70 -5.09 7.16 5.21
N PHE A 71 -6.07 6.26 5.25
CA PHE A 71 -7.33 6.51 5.94
C PHE A 71 -7.08 6.87 7.39
N GLN A 72 -7.50 8.07 7.79
CA GLN A 72 -7.33 8.62 9.15
C GLN A 72 -5.88 8.60 9.68
N ASN A 73 -4.87 8.60 8.80
CA ASN A 73 -3.45 8.48 9.16
C ASN A 73 -3.11 7.18 9.92
N ARG A 74 -3.82 6.09 9.62
CA ARG A 74 -3.61 4.78 10.27
C ARG A 74 -2.23 4.18 10.05
N TRP A 75 -1.42 4.72 9.14
CA TRP A 75 0.02 4.43 9.07
C TRP A 75 0.71 4.56 10.45
N ILE A 76 0.24 5.42 11.35
CA ILE A 76 0.80 5.57 12.71
C ILE A 76 0.54 4.32 13.57
N ASP A 77 -0.58 3.62 13.32
CA ASP A 77 -1.06 2.53 14.16
C ASP A 77 -0.48 1.16 13.77
N TYR A 78 0.10 1.04 12.58
CA TYR A 78 0.66 -0.23 12.11
C TYR A 78 2.07 -0.48 12.68
N THR A 79 2.30 -1.75 13.00
CA THR A 79 3.54 -2.20 13.64
C THR A 79 4.67 -2.45 12.65
N ALA A 80 5.91 -2.46 13.16
CA ALA A 80 7.10 -2.89 12.42
C ALA A 80 6.91 -4.24 11.69
N TYR A 81 6.20 -5.18 12.33
CA TYR A 81 5.89 -6.49 11.76
C TYR A 81 4.95 -6.38 10.56
N GLN A 82 3.87 -5.60 10.66
CA GLN A 82 2.92 -5.41 9.56
C GLN A 82 3.59 -4.77 8.35
N TYR A 83 4.47 -3.79 8.56
CA TYR A 83 5.26 -3.21 7.47
C TYR A 83 6.21 -4.22 6.81
N LEU A 84 6.83 -5.09 7.59
CA LEU A 84 7.67 -6.16 7.06
C LEU A 84 6.85 -7.15 6.22
N GLN A 85 5.64 -7.49 6.66
CA GLN A 85 4.76 -8.39 5.92
C GLN A 85 4.28 -7.78 4.59
N ALA A 86 3.90 -6.50 4.60
CA ALA A 86 3.59 -5.77 3.37
C ALA A 86 4.79 -5.72 2.41
N TYR A 87 6.00 -5.47 2.93
CA TYR A 87 7.24 -5.53 2.15
C TYR A 87 7.44 -6.90 1.50
N ASN A 88 7.34 -7.97 2.29
CA ASN A 88 7.55 -9.34 1.81
C ASN A 88 6.54 -9.71 0.72
N LEU A 89 5.27 -9.36 0.92
CA LEU A 89 4.19 -9.62 -0.04
C LEU A 89 4.45 -8.89 -1.36
N LEU A 90 4.68 -7.58 -1.32
CA LEU A 90 4.92 -6.80 -2.54
C LEU A 90 6.24 -7.20 -3.23
N SER A 91 7.29 -7.56 -2.48
CA SER A 91 8.54 -8.04 -3.07
C SER A 91 8.35 -9.38 -3.78
N SER A 92 7.52 -10.26 -3.22
CA SER A 92 7.14 -11.53 -3.85
C SER A 92 6.38 -11.29 -5.15
N LEU A 93 5.36 -10.44 -5.13
CA LEU A 93 4.56 -10.09 -6.32
C LEU A 93 5.42 -9.44 -7.42
N ALA A 94 6.28 -8.50 -7.06
CA ALA A 94 7.14 -7.79 -8.02
C ALA A 94 8.14 -8.69 -8.74
N ARG A 95 8.42 -9.88 -8.21
CA ARG A 95 9.31 -10.89 -8.83
C ARG A 95 8.57 -11.87 -9.72
N GLN A 96 7.24 -11.86 -9.73
CA GLN A 96 6.46 -12.73 -10.61
C GLN A 96 6.53 -12.21 -12.05
N GLU A 97 6.76 -13.12 -13.00
CA GLU A 97 6.74 -12.76 -14.43
C GLU A 97 5.34 -12.32 -14.90
N THR A 98 4.30 -12.89 -14.29
CA THR A 98 2.90 -12.57 -14.58
C THR A 98 2.10 -12.56 -13.28
N ILE A 99 1.26 -11.54 -13.12
CA ILE A 99 0.32 -11.41 -11.99
C ILE A 99 -1.08 -11.47 -12.60
N ASN A 100 -1.88 -12.44 -12.16
CA ASN A 100 -3.27 -12.57 -12.59
C ASN A 100 -4.21 -12.06 -11.49
N ASN A 101 -5.49 -11.90 -11.82
CA ASN A 101 -6.49 -11.36 -10.89
C ASN A 101 -6.61 -12.19 -9.60
N SER A 102 -6.49 -13.53 -9.68
CA SER A 102 -6.52 -14.37 -8.48
C SER A 102 -5.34 -14.08 -7.55
N SER A 103 -4.15 -13.83 -8.10
CA SER A 103 -2.97 -13.43 -7.31
C SER A 103 -3.17 -12.06 -6.65
N VAL A 104 -3.84 -11.12 -7.33
CA VAL A 104 -4.18 -9.80 -6.76
C VAL A 104 -5.15 -9.94 -5.60
N GLU A 105 -6.25 -10.69 -5.80
CA GLU A 105 -7.25 -10.95 -4.77
C GLU A 105 -6.62 -11.64 -3.55
N GLU A 106 -5.81 -12.68 -3.76
CA GLU A 106 -5.11 -13.38 -2.68
C GLU A 106 -4.15 -12.45 -1.92
N ALA A 107 -3.43 -11.57 -2.63
CA ALA A 107 -2.56 -10.60 -1.99
C ALA A 107 -3.31 -9.60 -1.11
N ILE A 108 -4.47 -9.11 -1.56
CA ILE A 108 -5.32 -8.22 -0.76
C ILE A 108 -5.83 -8.95 0.49
N LEU A 109 -6.24 -10.22 0.37
CA LEU A 109 -6.65 -11.04 1.52
C LEU A 109 -5.49 -11.28 2.51
N VAL A 110 -4.26 -11.41 2.03
CA VAL A 110 -3.07 -11.50 2.90
C VAL A 110 -2.86 -10.20 3.68
N LEU A 111 -3.01 -9.03 3.05
CA LEU A 111 -2.95 -7.74 3.75
C LEU A 111 -4.03 -7.66 4.85
N GLU A 112 -5.25 -8.06 4.55
CA GLU A 112 -6.34 -8.08 5.54
C GLU A 112 -6.05 -9.02 6.71
N LYS A 113 -5.53 -10.22 6.41
CA LYS A 113 -5.13 -11.21 7.43
C LYS A 113 -4.01 -10.68 8.32
N ASP A 114 -3.10 -9.88 7.78
CA ASP A 114 -2.03 -9.20 8.51
C ASP A 114 -2.53 -7.91 9.24
N GLY A 115 -3.83 -7.62 9.17
CA GLY A 115 -4.50 -6.58 9.96
C GLY A 115 -4.61 -5.21 9.27
N PHE A 116 -4.26 -5.11 7.98
CA PHE A 116 -4.52 -3.92 7.19
C PHE A 116 -6.01 -3.85 6.84
N ASN A 117 -6.67 -2.73 7.12
CA ASN A 117 -8.05 -2.52 6.64
C ASN A 117 -8.02 -1.94 5.24
N THR A 118 -7.99 -2.80 4.22
CA THR A 118 -7.87 -2.44 2.79
C THR A 118 -9.13 -1.80 2.22
N LEU A 119 -10.28 -1.91 2.90
CA LEU A 119 -11.54 -1.28 2.52
C LEU A 119 -12.09 -0.40 3.66
N PRO A 120 -11.35 0.65 4.08
CA PRO A 120 -11.68 1.40 5.29
C PRO A 120 -12.90 2.32 5.15
N PHE A 121 -13.43 2.47 3.93
CA PHE A 121 -14.59 3.31 3.62
C PHE A 121 -15.94 2.58 3.77
N GLY A 122 -15.91 1.28 4.06
CA GLY A 122 -17.12 0.50 4.30
C GLY A 122 -17.89 0.98 5.54
N VAL A 123 -19.22 0.98 5.46
CA VAL A 123 -20.08 1.11 6.64
C VAL A 123 -19.88 -0.15 7.48
N GLN A 124 -19.47 -0.01 8.74
CA GLN A 124 -19.59 -1.10 9.70
C GLN A 124 -21.08 -1.43 9.82
N LEU A 125 -21.52 -2.48 9.14
CA LEU A 125 -22.86 -3.01 9.32
C LEU A 125 -22.89 -3.68 10.69
N ASP A 126 -23.50 -3.02 11.67
CA ASP A 126 -23.80 -3.60 12.97
C ASP A 126 -24.76 -4.79 12.76
N PHE A 127 -24.20 -5.98 12.56
CA PHE A 127 -24.98 -7.23 12.51
C PHE A 127 -25.53 -7.66 13.87
N ASN A 128 -25.37 -6.83 14.92
CA ASN A 128 -25.87 -7.07 16.27
C ASN A 128 -27.16 -6.31 16.60
N ARG A 129 -28.01 -6.04 15.60
CA ARG A 129 -29.44 -5.88 15.87
C ARG A 129 -30.07 -7.27 15.84
N VAL A 130 -29.98 -7.97 16.98
CA VAL A 130 -30.95 -9.02 17.28
C VAL A 130 -32.28 -8.28 17.40
N ASP A 131 -33.06 -8.29 16.33
CA ASP A 131 -34.46 -7.93 16.40
C ASP A 131 -35.07 -8.84 17.47
N GLY A 132 -35.49 -8.20 18.57
CA GLY A 132 -36.16 -8.89 19.66
C GLY A 132 -37.36 -9.65 19.13
N MET A 133 -37.24 -10.98 19.15
CA MET A 133 -38.38 -11.87 19.33
C MET A 133 -38.73 -11.95 20.80
#